data_AF-A0A9D6VSR5-F1
#
_entry.id   AF-A0A9D6VSR5-F1
#
_cell.length_a   1.000
_cell.length_b   1.000
_cell.length_c   1.000
_cell.angle_alpha   90.00
_cell.angle_beta   90.00
_cell.angle_gamma   90.00
#
_symmetry.space_group_name_H-M   'P 1'
#
loop_
_entity.id
_entity.type
_entity.pdbx_description
1 polymer ?
#
loop_
_entity_poly.entity_id
_entity_poly.type
_entity_poly.pdbx_seq_one_letter_code
_entity_poly.pdbx_strand_id
1 'polypeptide(L)'
;MSKDQSENRSVQGRGQGQGQSLGRVFASVLASMFGVRSGRNREQDFTQGRPWIYVVVGLVVTVVFVLTVWTVVRMVLKSAGV
;
A
#
# COMPACT_ATOMS: atom_id res chain seq x y z
N MET A 1 -28.16 -15.60 41.58
CA MET A 1 -28.16 -16.79 40.70
C MET A 1 -28.73 -16.35 39.35
N SER A 2 -28.09 -16.72 38.24
CA SER A 2 -28.17 -16.11 36.88
C SER A 2 -27.34 -14.83 36.76
N LYS A 3 -26.00 -14.90 36.73
CA LYS A 3 -25.15 -15.39 35.63
C LYS A 3 -25.28 -14.57 34.34
N ASP A 4 -24.12 -14.20 33.82
CA ASP A 4 -23.84 -14.05 32.38
C ASP A 4 -24.36 -12.82 31.62
N GLN A 5 -24.09 -11.61 32.12
CA GLN A 5 -23.89 -10.46 31.23
C GLN A 5 -22.49 -9.85 31.40
N SER A 6 -21.49 -10.75 31.41
CA SER A 6 -20.09 -10.43 31.17
C SER A 6 -19.74 -10.31 29.67
N GLU A 7 -20.70 -10.42 28.75
CA GLU A 7 -20.41 -10.54 27.31
C GLU A 7 -20.97 -9.38 26.47
N ASN A 8 -20.92 -8.15 26.97
CA ASN A 8 -21.08 -6.97 26.10
C ASN A 8 -19.95 -5.97 26.33
N ARG A 9 -18.73 -6.51 26.51
CA ARG A 9 -17.49 -5.77 26.79
C ARG A 9 -16.42 -5.96 25.71
N SER A 10 -16.80 -6.31 24.48
CA SER A 10 -15.85 -6.51 23.38
C SER A 10 -16.18 -5.82 22.06
N VAL A 11 -17.29 -5.09 21.93
CA VAL A 11 -17.48 -4.16 20.80
C VAL A 11 -16.80 -2.82 21.11
N GLN A 12 -15.51 -2.87 21.47
CA GLN A 12 -14.63 -1.71 21.51
C GLN A 12 -14.00 -1.54 20.12
N GLY A 13 -14.82 -1.17 19.14
CA GLY A 13 -14.38 -0.62 17.86
C GLY A 13 -14.18 0.88 18.00
N ARG A 14 -12.99 1.30 18.42
CA ARG A 14 -12.65 2.72 18.64
C ARG A 14 -12.80 3.55 17.35
N GLY A 15 -13.84 4.38 17.35
CA GLY A 15 -13.90 5.77 16.86
C GLY A 15 -13.34 6.11 15.47
N GLN A 16 -14.21 6.58 14.56
CA GLN A 16 -14.57 8.01 14.51
C GLN A 16 -15.47 8.28 13.29
N GLY A 17 -16.75 8.57 13.57
CA GLY A 17 -17.63 9.29 12.67
C GLY A 17 -17.39 10.79 12.78
N GLN A 18 -16.80 11.36 11.74
CA GLN A 18 -16.96 12.74 11.27
C GLN A 18 -16.94 12.59 9.75
N GLY A 19 -17.90 13.21 9.03
CA GLY A 19 -18.12 13.00 7.59
C GLY A 19 -16.81 12.85 6.84
N GLN A 20 -16.64 11.76 6.09
CA GLN A 20 -15.36 11.40 5.48
C GLN A 20 -14.82 12.60 4.70
N SER A 21 -13.87 13.32 5.29
CA SER A 21 -13.27 14.46 4.61
C SER A 21 -12.62 13.92 3.36
N LEU A 22 -12.85 14.59 2.23
CA LEU A 22 -12.26 14.18 0.94
C LEU A 22 -10.74 14.00 1.05
N GLY A 23 -10.10 14.76 1.96
CA GLY A 23 -8.70 14.59 2.31
C GLY A 23 -8.34 13.24 2.92
N ARG A 24 -9.20 12.63 3.75
CA ARG A 24 -8.96 11.28 4.32
C ARG A 24 -9.07 10.20 3.26
N VAL A 25 -9.97 10.39 2.30
CA VAL A 25 -10.11 9.50 1.13
C VAL A 25 -8.88 9.62 0.24
N PHE A 26 -8.42 10.83 -0.06
CA PHE A 26 -7.20 11.07 -0.84
C PHE A 26 -5.96 10.48 -0.16
N ALA A 27 -5.82 10.67 1.15
CA ALA A 27 -4.76 10.08 1.95
C ALA A 27 -4.79 8.53 1.94
N SER A 28 -5.98 7.92 1.95
CA SER A 28 -6.15 6.47 1.83
C SER A 28 -5.76 5.93 0.44
N VAL A 29 -6.13 6.66 -0.62
CA VAL A 29 -5.79 6.32 -2.00
C VAL A 29 -4.29 6.41 -2.23
N LEU A 30 -3.64 7.47 -1.74
CA LEU A 30 -2.17 7.60 -1.77
C LEU A 30 -1.50 6.49 -0.96
N ALA A 31 -1.94 6.21 0.27
CA ALA A 31 -1.40 5.12 1.09
C ALA A 31 -1.54 3.74 0.42
N SER A 32 -2.57 3.56 -0.42
CA SER A 32 -2.79 2.35 -1.23
C SER A 32 -1.90 2.30 -2.47
N MET A 33 -1.59 3.45 -3.09
CA MET A 33 -0.65 3.54 -4.22
C MET A 33 0.80 3.26 -3.81
N PHE A 34 1.18 3.56 -2.56
CA PHE A 34 2.52 3.27 -2.04
C PHE A 34 2.75 1.80 -1.62
N GLY A 35 1.81 0.89 -1.90
CA GLY A 35 2.12 -0.55 -1.97
C GLY A 35 2.10 -1.33 -0.65
N VAL A 36 1.46 -0.82 0.39
CA VAL A 36 1.32 -1.56 1.66
C VAL A 36 -0.14 -1.91 1.94
N ARG A 37 -0.62 -2.92 1.21
CA ARG A 37 -1.66 -3.79 1.78
C ARG A 37 -1.12 -4.28 3.13
N SER A 38 -1.83 -3.89 4.17
CA SER A 38 -1.66 -4.19 5.59
C SER A 38 -0.84 -5.45 5.85
N GLY A 39 0.20 -5.35 6.69
CA GLY A 39 1.12 -6.42 7.07
C GLY A 39 0.49 -7.64 7.74
N ARG A 40 -0.83 -7.81 7.72
CA ARG A 40 -1.53 -8.93 8.39
C ARG A 40 -1.40 -10.28 7.69
N ASN A 41 -0.81 -10.33 6.49
CA ASN A 41 -0.41 -11.59 5.83
C ASN A 41 1.11 -11.79 5.74
N ARG A 42 1.91 -10.79 6.15
CA ARG A 42 3.36 -10.81 5.97
C ARG A 42 4.07 -11.75 6.96
N GLU A 43 3.62 -11.85 8.21
CA GLU A 43 4.26 -12.74 9.22
C GLU A 43 4.12 -14.24 8.90
N GLN A 44 3.09 -14.63 8.14
CA GLN A 44 2.96 -16.01 7.64
C GLN A 44 3.79 -16.25 6.38
N ASP A 45 3.95 -15.25 5.51
CA ASP A 45 4.73 -15.32 4.27
C ASP A 45 6.25 -15.16 4.49
N PHE A 46 6.67 -14.53 5.60
CA PHE A 46 8.08 -14.47 6.02
C PHE A 46 8.60 -15.80 6.60
N THR A 47 7.69 -16.66 7.08
CA THR A 47 8.02 -18.00 7.59
C THR A 47 8.03 -19.06 6.47
N GLN A 48 7.38 -18.79 5.34
CA GLN A 48 7.25 -19.68 4.17
C GLN A 48 8.04 -19.18 2.94
N GLY A 49 9.33 -18.90 3.12
CA GLY A 49 10.37 -19.31 2.16
C GLY A 49 10.60 -18.57 0.83
N ARG A 50 9.97 -17.42 0.49
CA ARG A 50 10.22 -16.78 -0.83
C ARG A 50 10.55 -15.27 -0.80
N PRO A 51 11.62 -14.84 -0.10
CA PRO A 51 12.11 -13.46 -0.11
C PRO A 51 12.48 -12.94 -1.52
N TRP A 52 12.80 -13.86 -2.44
CA TRP A 52 13.09 -13.55 -3.85
C TRP A 52 11.95 -12.81 -4.57
N ILE A 53 10.68 -13.03 -4.19
CA ILE A 53 9.52 -12.39 -4.84
C ILE A 53 9.57 -10.86 -4.67
N TYR A 54 9.95 -10.38 -3.48
CA TYR A 54 10.08 -8.94 -3.22
C TYR A 54 11.23 -8.32 -4.03
N VAL A 55 12.33 -9.06 -4.21
CA VAL A 55 13.46 -8.62 -5.03
C VAL A 55 13.06 -8.52 -6.50
N VAL A 56 12.33 -9.51 -7.03
CA VAL A 56 11.84 -9.50 -8.40
C VAL A 56 10.85 -8.36 -8.63
N VAL A 57 9.91 -8.14 -7.70
CA VAL A 57 8.95 -7.03 -7.80
C VAL A 57 9.68 -5.68 -7.77
N GLY A 58 10.66 -5.51 -6.85
CA GLY A 58 11.48 -4.31 -6.78
C GLY A 58 12.25 -4.07 -8.08
N LEU A 59 12.88 -5.12 -8.63
CA LEU A 59 13.61 -5.05 -9.88
C LEU A 59 12.72 -4.65 -11.06
N VAL A 60 11.53 -5.24 -11.17
CA VAL A 60 10.54 -4.90 -12.21
C VAL A 60 10.15 -3.42 -12.11
N VAL A 61 9.87 -2.92 -10.90
CA VAL A 61 9.54 -1.51 -10.68
C VAL A 61 10.71 -0.59 -11.07
N THR A 62 11.94 -0.95 -10.71
CA THR A 62 13.14 -0.19 -11.10
C THR A 62 13.32 -0.14 -12.61
N VAL A 63 13.15 -1.26 -13.31
CA VAL A 63 13.25 -1.31 -14.78
C VAL A 63 12.20 -0.41 -15.43
N VAL A 64 10.94 -0.50 -14.99
CA VAL A 64 9.86 0.35 -15.49
C VAL A 64 10.16 1.83 -15.25
N PHE A 65 10.67 2.18 -14.08
CA PHE A 65 11.07 3.55 -13.74
C PHE A 65 12.16 4.08 -14.68
N VAL A 66 13.22 3.28 -14.90
CA VAL A 66 14.31 3.66 -15.80
C VAL A 66 13.82 3.85 -17.24
N LEU A 67 12.99 2.94 -17.75
CA LEU A 67 12.41 3.06 -19.09
C LEU A 67 11.53 4.32 -19.23
N THR A 68 10.80 4.66 -18.16
CA THR A 68 9.96 5.87 -18.11
C THR A 68 10.84 7.12 -18.26
N VAL A 69 11.88 7.25 -17.41
CA VAL A 69 12.82 8.37 -17.49
C VAL A 69 13.50 8.42 -18.86
N TRP A 70 13.96 7.28 -19.36
CA TRP A 70 14.61 7.20 -20.67
C TRP A 70 13.70 7.67 -21.81
N THR A 71 12.43 7.27 -21.79
CA THR A 71 11.44 7.70 -22.78
C THR A 71 11.22 9.21 -22.73
N VAL A 72 11.09 9.77 -21.52
CA VAL A 72 10.96 11.21 -21.32
C VAL A 72 12.19 11.95 -21.86
N VAL A 73 13.40 11.51 -21.51
CA VAL A 73 14.64 12.11 -22.02
C VAL A 73 14.68 12.06 -23.54
N ARG A 74 14.31 10.93 -24.15
CA ARG A 74 14.29 10.79 -25.60
C ARG A 74 13.26 11.69 -26.27
N MET A 75 12.08 11.86 -25.67
CA MET A 75 11.07 12.82 -26.13
C MET A 75 11.60 14.26 -26.05
N VAL A 76 12.27 14.61 -24.95
CA VAL A 76 12.84 15.94 -24.74
C VAL A 76 13.95 16.20 -25.75
N LEU A 77 14.88 15.27 -25.98
CA LEU A 77 15.95 15.42 -26.97
C LEU A 77 15.39 15.61 -28.38
N LYS A 78 14.40 14.80 -28.78
CA LYS A 78 13.69 14.97 -30.05
C LYS A 78 13.01 16.34 -30.16
N SER A 79 12.46 16.86 -29.06
CA SER A 79 11.83 18.19 -29.05
C SER A 79 12.85 19.34 -29.06
N ALA A 80 14.03 19.11 -28.50
CA ALA A 80 15.14 20.06 -28.46
C ALA A 80 15.93 20.12 -29.79
N GLY A 81 15.59 19.27 -30.76
CA GLY A 81 16.20 19.27 -32.09
C GLY A 81 17.61 18.68 -32.14
N VAL A 82 18.00 17.88 -31.14
CA VAL A 82 19.25 17.08 -31.11
C VAL A 82 18.98 15.64 -31.52
#